data_AF-A0A4R5Y4N5-F1
#
_entry.id   AF-A0A4R5Y4N5-F1
#
_cell.length_a   1.000
_cell.length_b   1.000
_cell.length_c   1.000
_cell.angle_alpha   90.00
_cell.angle_beta   90.00
_cell.angle_gamma   90.00
#
_symmetry.space_group_name_H-M   'P 1'
#
loop_
_entity.id
_entity.type
_entity.pdbx_description
1 polymer ?
#
loop_
_entity_poly.entity_id
_entity_poly.type
_entity_poly.pdbx_seq_one_letter_code
_entity_poly.pdbx_strand_id
1 'polypeptide(L)'
;MDGRQTADALDSYLAEREPALGRLRAVLTGAGIDTRETLDGSLYSVSPLWAWITARAAQLGVDPRSLEEDATRPSWPSWARHGRLVDPHPPAATIALVDGFATYLGQLLTAAVPAASWQVGEHRISDHPLLNYPVLASDHHQIFLPALPLYSVYQSAHGRDPMSGTEMRTHVQRTVDALNGRGPEAAAVDEPLVTVVAELDCFDLGLREDIPAERPEIVPLLISELCDRDGVVSVHRYGPAALIVDVPEWDELRLKMWCTLWLQRNLPR
;
A
#
# COMPACT_ATOMS: atom_id res chain seq x y z
N MET A 1 12.75 -10.10 -12.37
CA MET A 1 14.03 -9.87 -11.68
C MET A 1 14.70 -11.22 -11.50
N ASP A 2 16.01 -11.30 -11.64
CA ASP A 2 16.76 -12.47 -11.17
C ASP A 2 16.99 -12.39 -9.65
N GLY A 3 17.38 -13.50 -9.01
CA GLY A 3 17.52 -13.56 -7.55
C GLY A 3 18.57 -12.60 -6.97
N ARG A 4 19.54 -12.15 -7.78
CA ARG A 4 20.57 -11.19 -7.34
C ARG A 4 20.01 -9.78 -7.30
N GLN A 5 19.26 -9.39 -8.35
CA GLN A 5 18.55 -8.12 -8.40
C GLN A 5 17.56 -7.94 -7.24
N THR A 6 16.93 -9.03 -6.81
CA THR A 6 15.98 -9.00 -5.69
C THR A 6 16.65 -8.84 -4.32
N ALA A 7 17.80 -9.51 -4.10
CA ALA A 7 18.59 -9.31 -2.89
C ALA A 7 19.14 -7.88 -2.80
N ASP A 8 19.67 -7.35 -3.91
CA ASP A 8 20.15 -5.97 -4.01
C ASP A 8 19.04 -4.94 -3.72
N ALA A 9 17.79 -5.26 -4.09
CA ALA A 9 16.63 -4.42 -3.80
C ALA A 9 16.29 -4.39 -2.30
N LEU A 10 16.37 -5.54 -1.61
CA LEU A 10 16.18 -5.60 -0.16
C LEU A 10 17.29 -4.82 0.57
N ASP A 11 18.55 -5.03 0.20
CA ASP A 11 19.68 -4.32 0.81
C ASP A 11 19.59 -2.81 0.62
N SER A 12 19.24 -2.36 -0.59
CA SER A 12 19.00 -0.94 -0.89
C SER A 12 17.86 -0.37 -0.04
N TYR A 13 16.75 -1.11 0.07
CA TYR A 13 15.62 -0.71 0.89
C TYR A 13 16.02 -0.57 2.36
N LEU A 14 16.74 -1.55 2.91
CA LEU A 14 17.18 -1.55 4.31
C LEU A 14 18.17 -0.43 4.62
N ALA A 15 19.10 -0.14 3.71
CA ALA A 15 20.05 0.97 3.84
C ALA A 15 19.36 2.35 3.90
N GLU A 16 18.19 2.48 3.28
CA GLU A 16 17.42 3.72 3.23
C GLU A 16 16.58 4.00 4.50
N ARG A 17 16.39 3.02 5.41
CA ARG A 17 15.45 3.13 6.55
C ARG A 17 15.81 4.25 7.52
N GLU A 18 16.98 4.22 8.15
CA GLU A 18 17.40 5.28 9.09
C GLU A 18 17.38 6.68 8.46
N PRO A 19 17.92 6.88 7.22
CA PRO A 19 17.75 8.15 6.51
C PRO A 19 16.29 8.58 6.32
N ALA A 20 15.38 7.65 6.00
CA ALA A 20 13.95 7.94 5.83
C ALA A 20 13.30 8.43 7.12
N LEU A 21 13.59 7.77 8.25
CA LEU A 21 13.09 8.18 9.56
C LEU A 21 13.69 9.53 9.99
N GLY A 22 14.96 9.77 9.70
CA GLY A 22 15.62 11.06 9.90
C GLY A 22 14.93 12.20 9.14
N ARG A 23 14.57 11.97 7.86
CA ARG A 23 13.80 12.94 7.07
C ARG A 23 12.42 13.21 7.68
N LEU A 24 11.68 12.18 8.09
CA LEU A 24 10.38 12.36 8.75
C LEU A 24 10.51 13.21 10.03
N ARG A 25 11.49 12.90 10.89
CA ARG A 25 11.77 13.68 12.10
C ARG A 25 12.05 15.15 11.78
N ALA A 26 12.87 15.42 10.77
CA ALA A 26 13.18 16.78 10.34
C ALA A 26 11.93 17.54 9.85
N VAL A 27 11.06 16.89 9.06
CA VAL A 27 9.82 17.52 8.58
C VAL A 27 8.85 17.80 9.74
N LEU A 28 8.66 16.84 10.65
CA LEU A 28 7.81 17.03 11.84
C LEU A 28 8.33 18.18 12.72
N THR A 29 9.63 18.22 12.96
CA THR A 29 10.28 19.30 13.74
C THR A 29 10.11 20.65 13.05
N GLY A 30 10.28 20.71 11.73
CA GLY A 30 10.04 21.92 10.93
C GLY A 30 8.58 22.40 10.96
N ALA A 31 7.63 21.49 11.21
CA ALA A 31 6.22 21.79 11.43
C ALA A 31 5.87 22.14 12.89
N GLY A 32 6.86 22.22 13.79
CA GLY A 32 6.66 22.51 15.21
C GLY A 32 6.12 21.33 16.03
N ILE A 33 6.20 20.11 15.50
CA ILE A 33 5.73 18.89 16.17
C ILE A 33 6.86 18.29 16.99
N ASP A 34 6.60 17.98 18.26
CA ASP A 34 7.56 17.26 19.10
C ASP A 34 7.68 15.80 18.63
N THR A 35 8.84 15.48 18.06
CA THR A 35 9.15 14.15 17.55
C THR A 35 9.32 13.11 18.65
N ARG A 36 9.66 13.50 19.88
CA ARG A 36 9.77 12.56 21.01
C ARG A 36 8.41 12.07 21.46
N GLU A 37 7.40 12.94 21.41
CA GLU A 37 6.02 12.58 21.75
C GLU A 37 5.32 11.87 20.57
N THR A 38 5.60 12.29 19.34
CA THR A 38 4.91 11.76 18.14
C THR A 38 5.47 10.42 17.64
N LEU A 39 6.76 10.17 17.86
CA LEU A 39 7.46 8.95 17.46
C LEU A 39 7.96 8.19 18.71
N ASP A 40 7.07 8.02 19.68
CA ASP A 40 7.36 7.45 21.00
C ASP A 40 7.55 5.92 21.03
N GLY A 41 7.40 5.25 19.87
CA GLY A 41 7.49 3.79 19.77
C GLY A 41 6.21 3.06 20.17
N SER A 42 5.11 3.77 20.39
CA SER A 42 3.81 3.17 20.70
C SER A 42 2.95 3.00 19.45
N LEU A 43 2.09 1.96 19.45
CA LEU A 43 1.05 1.81 18.43
C LEU A 43 0.01 2.94 18.51
N TYR A 44 -0.13 3.61 19.65
CA TYR A 44 -1.05 4.74 19.80
C TYR A 44 -0.62 5.95 18.99
N SER A 45 0.70 6.15 18.80
CA SER A 45 1.23 7.28 18.02
C SER A 45 0.94 7.18 16.52
N VAL A 46 0.58 5.99 16.01
CA VAL A 46 0.17 5.78 14.62
C VAL A 46 -1.00 6.68 14.23
N SER A 47 -2.02 6.80 15.09
CA SER A 47 -3.23 7.56 14.76
C SER A 47 -2.98 9.06 14.54
N PRO A 48 -2.40 9.81 15.50
CA PRO A 48 -2.13 11.23 15.32
C PRO A 48 -1.10 11.51 14.23
N LEU A 49 -0.05 10.67 14.12
CA LEU A 49 0.95 10.80 13.05
C LEU A 49 0.32 10.62 11.67
N TRP A 50 -0.51 9.59 11.51
CA TRP A 50 -1.17 9.30 10.23
C TRP A 50 -2.13 10.42 9.83
N ALA A 51 -2.94 10.91 10.77
CA ALA A 51 -3.86 12.02 10.52
C ALA A 51 -3.12 13.28 10.04
N TRP A 52 -1.94 13.57 10.61
CA TRP A 52 -1.10 14.67 10.16
C TRP A 52 -0.53 14.44 8.75
N ILE A 53 -0.05 13.21 8.45
CA ILE A 53 0.49 12.86 7.12
C ILE A 53 -0.58 13.00 6.03
N THR A 54 -1.79 12.49 6.26
CA THR A 54 -2.87 12.59 5.28
C THR A 54 -3.31 14.04 5.08
N ALA A 55 -3.43 14.82 6.16
CA ALA A 55 -3.72 16.25 6.05
C ALA A 55 -2.64 16.99 5.24
N ARG A 56 -1.37 16.63 5.41
CA ARG A 56 -0.27 17.19 4.63
C ARG A 56 -0.31 16.75 3.17
N ALA A 57 -0.64 15.49 2.89
CA ALA A 57 -0.81 14.98 1.53
C ALA A 57 -1.93 15.73 0.78
N ALA A 58 -3.07 15.97 1.44
CA ALA A 58 -4.16 16.78 0.87
C ALA A 58 -3.73 18.21 0.54
N GLN A 59 -2.92 18.85 1.40
CA GLN A 59 -2.39 20.19 1.14
C GLN A 59 -1.39 20.23 -0.03
N LEU A 60 -0.61 19.17 -0.21
CA LEU A 60 0.39 19.07 -1.27
C LEU A 60 -0.25 18.70 -2.62
N GLY A 61 -1.39 18.01 -2.60
CA GLY A 61 -2.09 17.57 -3.80
C GLY A 61 -1.28 16.57 -4.61
N VAL A 62 -1.48 16.58 -5.93
CA VAL A 62 -0.75 15.80 -6.92
C VAL A 62 0.31 16.66 -7.62
N ASP A 63 1.38 16.03 -8.10
CA ASP A 63 2.33 16.68 -9.00
C ASP A 63 1.66 16.93 -10.36
N PRO A 64 1.79 18.13 -10.95
CA PRO A 64 1.22 18.41 -12.26
C PRO A 64 1.99 17.75 -13.41
N ARG A 65 3.19 17.21 -13.16
CA ARG A 65 3.99 16.50 -14.16
C ARG A 65 3.64 15.02 -14.16
N SER A 66 3.81 14.38 -15.31
CA SER A 66 3.71 12.92 -15.36
C SER A 66 4.90 12.27 -14.65
N LEU A 67 4.73 11.00 -14.28
CA LEU A 67 5.81 10.19 -13.70
C LEU A 67 7.03 10.02 -14.61
N GLU A 68 6.84 10.12 -15.92
CA GLU A 68 7.93 10.06 -16.90
C GLU A 68 8.72 11.36 -16.93
N GLU A 69 8.06 12.49 -16.66
CA GLU A 69 8.64 13.83 -16.69
C GLU A 69 9.15 14.31 -15.31
N ASP A 70 8.83 13.61 -14.23
CA ASP A 70 9.27 14.02 -12.89
C ASP A 70 10.76 13.75 -12.66
N ALA A 71 11.55 14.81 -12.85
CA ALA A 71 12.99 14.85 -12.58
C ALA A 71 13.38 14.48 -11.14
N THR A 72 12.45 14.46 -10.18
CA THR A 72 12.75 14.05 -8.80
C THR A 72 12.72 12.54 -8.60
N ARG A 73 12.10 11.78 -9.50
CA ARG A 73 11.92 10.32 -9.39
C ARG A 73 13.22 9.53 -9.12
N PRO A 74 14.38 9.86 -9.70
CA PRO A 74 15.64 9.16 -9.38
C PRO A 74 16.06 9.29 -7.90
N SER A 75 15.63 10.35 -7.21
CA SER A 75 15.93 10.60 -5.80
C SER A 75 14.91 9.98 -4.83
N TRP A 76 13.84 9.37 -5.36
CA TRP A 76 12.82 8.75 -4.53
C TRP A 76 13.37 7.51 -3.82
N PRO A 77 12.71 7.11 -2.71
CA PRO A 77 12.98 5.82 -2.06
C PRO A 77 12.95 4.69 -3.09
N SER A 78 13.83 3.70 -2.93
CA SER A 78 13.97 2.57 -3.85
C SER A 78 12.63 1.92 -4.22
N TRP A 79 11.76 1.70 -3.23
CA TRP A 79 10.44 1.09 -3.42
C TRP A 79 9.48 1.94 -4.28
N ALA A 80 9.63 3.27 -4.27
CA ALA A 80 8.80 4.18 -5.06
C ALA A 80 9.43 4.44 -6.44
N ARG A 81 10.76 4.58 -6.49
CA ARG A 81 11.53 4.80 -7.72
C ARG A 81 11.30 3.69 -8.74
N HIS A 82 11.34 2.43 -8.26
CA HIS A 82 11.12 1.23 -9.05
C HIS A 82 9.67 0.71 -8.96
N GLY A 83 8.84 1.36 -8.15
CA GLY A 83 7.44 1.03 -7.98
C GLY A 83 6.58 1.41 -9.18
N ARG A 84 5.43 0.74 -9.31
CA ARG A 84 4.37 1.09 -10.27
C ARG A 84 3.45 2.16 -9.67
N LEU A 85 4.02 3.33 -9.41
CA LEU A 85 3.24 4.55 -9.17
C LEU A 85 2.67 5.02 -10.49
N VAL A 86 1.64 5.87 -10.39
CA VAL A 86 0.79 6.23 -11.50
C VAL A 86 0.35 7.69 -11.49
N ASP A 87 -0.03 8.21 -12.65
CA ASP A 87 -0.47 9.60 -12.80
C ASP A 87 -1.96 9.78 -12.50
N PRO A 88 -2.36 10.97 -12.01
CA PRO A 88 -1.47 12.01 -11.46
C PRO A 88 -0.94 11.62 -10.07
N HIS A 89 0.40 11.61 -9.90
CA HIS A 89 1.04 11.06 -8.71
C HIS A 89 1.21 12.08 -7.58
N PRO A 90 1.29 11.67 -6.30
CA PRO A 90 1.70 12.56 -5.22
C PRO A 90 3.13 13.07 -5.43
N PRO A 91 3.45 14.33 -5.05
CA PRO A 91 4.79 14.88 -5.19
C PRO A 91 5.80 14.14 -4.30
N ALA A 92 7.10 14.28 -4.63
CA ALA A 92 8.20 13.66 -3.89
C ALA A 92 8.15 13.89 -2.36
N ALA A 93 7.66 15.05 -1.93
CA ALA A 93 7.48 15.37 -0.52
C ALA A 93 6.47 14.41 0.17
N THR A 94 5.35 14.09 -0.48
CA THR A 94 4.37 13.13 0.04
C THR A 94 4.96 11.72 0.07
N ILE A 95 5.71 11.33 -0.96
CA ILE A 95 6.37 10.02 -1.03
C ILE A 95 7.41 9.88 0.10
N ALA A 96 8.17 10.93 0.38
CA ALA A 96 9.13 10.93 1.49
C ALA A 96 8.45 10.80 2.87
N LEU A 97 7.25 11.38 3.05
CA LEU A 97 6.45 11.20 4.27
C LEU A 97 6.00 9.73 4.43
N VAL A 98 5.53 9.12 3.35
CA VAL A 98 5.14 7.69 3.35
C VAL A 98 6.34 6.80 3.67
N ASP A 99 7.51 7.06 3.09
CA ASP A 99 8.72 6.27 3.33
C ASP A 99 9.19 6.33 4.79
N GLY A 100 9.18 7.54 5.37
CA GLY A 100 9.48 7.72 6.79
C GLY A 100 8.45 7.04 7.70
N PHE A 101 7.17 7.14 7.36
CA PHE A 101 6.10 6.47 8.11
C PHE A 101 6.18 4.95 8.03
N ALA A 102 6.37 4.39 6.84
CA ALA A 102 6.55 2.94 6.64
C ALA A 102 7.78 2.43 7.40
N THR A 103 8.85 3.24 7.48
CA THR A 103 10.01 2.91 8.31
C THR A 103 9.67 2.89 9.80
N TYR A 104 8.94 3.90 10.29
CA TYR A 104 8.49 3.94 11.69
C TYR A 104 7.58 2.75 12.01
N LEU A 105 6.64 2.40 11.12
CA LEU A 105 5.83 1.19 11.25
C LEU A 105 6.70 -0.07 11.33
N GLY A 106 7.75 -0.17 10.52
CA GLY A 106 8.71 -1.27 10.59
C GLY A 106 9.32 -1.41 11.99
N GLN A 107 9.75 -0.31 12.60
CA GLN A 107 10.28 -0.32 13.97
C GLN A 107 9.22 -0.76 15.00
N LEU A 108 8.00 -0.24 14.90
CA LEU A 108 6.90 -0.63 15.78
C LEU A 108 6.58 -2.13 15.68
N LEU A 109 6.50 -2.65 14.46
CA LEU A 109 6.14 -4.03 14.19
C LEU A 109 7.25 -5.01 14.63
N THR A 110 8.52 -4.71 14.35
CA THR A 110 9.63 -5.54 14.84
C THR A 110 9.75 -5.51 16.36
N ALA A 111 9.43 -4.39 17.01
CA ALA A 111 9.38 -4.33 18.47
C ALA A 111 8.20 -5.12 19.07
N ALA A 112 7.04 -5.08 18.43
CA ALA A 112 5.84 -5.81 18.86
C ALA A 112 5.90 -7.30 18.53
N VAL A 113 6.61 -7.68 17.48
CA VAL A 113 6.73 -9.07 16.99
C VAL A 113 8.21 -9.39 16.74
N PRO A 114 8.96 -9.84 17.76
CA PRO A 114 10.40 -10.10 17.64
C PRO A 114 10.76 -11.20 16.62
N ALA A 115 9.81 -12.07 16.27
CA ALA A 115 9.98 -13.08 15.23
C ALA A 115 9.84 -12.52 13.81
N ALA A 116 9.35 -11.29 13.64
CA ALA A 116 9.21 -10.66 12.34
C ALA A 116 10.54 -10.09 11.86
N SER A 117 10.96 -10.47 10.66
CA SER A 117 12.20 -10.02 10.03
C SER A 117 11.96 -9.52 8.62
N TRP A 118 12.81 -8.59 8.18
CA TRP A 118 12.83 -8.14 6.79
C TRP A 118 13.40 -9.22 5.90
N GLN A 119 12.68 -9.54 4.82
CA GLN A 119 13.10 -10.51 3.83
C GLN A 119 12.56 -10.16 2.45
N VAL A 120 12.97 -10.95 1.45
CA VAL A 120 12.38 -10.90 0.12
C VAL A 120 11.00 -11.54 0.19
N GLY A 121 9.99 -10.85 -0.36
CA GLY A 121 8.64 -11.37 -0.45
C GLY A 121 8.56 -12.57 -1.37
N GLU A 122 8.06 -13.68 -0.84
CA GLU A 122 7.87 -14.93 -1.55
C GLU A 122 6.38 -15.18 -1.75
N HIS A 123 5.96 -15.64 -2.93
CA HIS A 123 4.58 -16.06 -3.14
C HIS A 123 4.54 -17.26 -4.07
N ARG A 124 3.60 -18.18 -3.83
CA ARG A 124 3.38 -19.33 -4.72
C ARG A 124 2.86 -18.94 -6.10
N ILE A 125 2.34 -17.73 -6.22
CA ILE A 125 1.80 -17.18 -7.46
C ILE A 125 2.87 -16.26 -8.04
N SER A 126 3.37 -16.62 -9.23
CA SER A 126 4.50 -15.97 -9.89
C SER A 126 4.25 -14.51 -10.29
N ASP A 127 2.99 -14.09 -10.35
CA ASP A 127 2.55 -12.73 -10.68
C ASP A 127 2.09 -11.93 -9.45
N HIS A 128 2.36 -12.43 -8.23
CA HIS A 128 1.87 -11.79 -7.03
C HIS A 128 2.51 -10.39 -6.87
N PRO A 129 1.74 -9.34 -6.54
CA PRO A 129 2.26 -7.97 -6.49
C PRO A 129 3.41 -7.72 -5.53
N LEU A 130 3.53 -8.57 -4.50
CA LEU A 130 4.59 -8.48 -3.49
C LEU A 130 5.77 -9.43 -3.76
N LEU A 131 5.72 -10.23 -4.83
CA LEU A 131 6.82 -11.12 -5.18
C LEU A 131 8.06 -10.28 -5.52
N ASN A 132 9.19 -10.61 -4.89
CA ASN A 132 10.47 -9.89 -5.03
C ASN A 132 10.49 -8.46 -4.45
N TYR A 133 9.52 -8.09 -3.60
CA TYR A 133 9.55 -6.83 -2.85
C TYR A 133 10.16 -7.04 -1.45
N PRO A 134 10.76 -6.00 -0.83
CA PRO A 134 11.16 -6.07 0.57
C PRO A 134 9.92 -6.11 1.46
N VAL A 135 9.72 -7.21 2.20
CA VAL A 135 8.59 -7.39 3.10
C VAL A 135 9.05 -7.58 4.53
N LEU A 136 8.24 -7.13 5.49
CA LEU A 136 8.36 -7.55 6.87
C LEU A 136 7.51 -8.81 7.05
N ALA A 137 8.10 -9.88 7.57
CA ALA A 137 7.43 -11.17 7.56
C ALA A 137 7.82 -12.07 8.73
N SER A 138 6.95 -13.04 8.97
CA SER A 138 7.04 -14.12 9.95
C SER A 138 6.56 -15.42 9.29
N ASP A 139 6.57 -16.54 10.02
CA ASP A 139 6.03 -17.82 9.55
C ASP A 139 4.54 -17.78 9.19
N HIS A 140 3.81 -16.75 9.65
CA HIS A 140 2.36 -16.67 9.54
C HIS A 140 1.88 -15.62 8.53
N HIS A 141 2.69 -14.60 8.26
CA HIS A 141 2.26 -13.46 7.48
C HIS A 141 3.46 -12.69 6.94
N GLN A 142 3.26 -12.02 5.79
CA GLN A 142 4.21 -11.09 5.21
C GLN A 142 3.50 -9.83 4.71
N ILE A 143 4.14 -8.68 4.85
CA ILE A 143 3.58 -7.40 4.47
C ILE A 143 4.61 -6.47 3.82
N PHE A 144 4.24 -5.87 2.70
CA PHE A 144 4.96 -4.75 2.11
C PHE A 144 4.43 -3.43 2.71
N LEU A 145 5.12 -2.93 3.74
CA LEU A 145 4.63 -1.82 4.57
C LEU A 145 4.25 -0.53 3.81
N PRO A 146 4.94 -0.11 2.73
CA PRO A 146 4.55 1.09 2.00
C PRO A 146 3.19 1.01 1.30
N ALA A 147 2.65 -0.17 1.00
CA ALA A 147 1.49 -0.32 0.10
C ALA A 147 0.23 0.40 0.58
N LEU A 148 -0.25 0.09 1.79
CA LEU A 148 -1.49 0.66 2.32
C LEU A 148 -1.35 2.15 2.67
N PRO A 149 -0.23 2.60 3.29
CA PRO A 149 0.05 4.02 3.45
C PRO A 149 0.07 4.78 2.12
N LEU A 150 0.76 4.25 1.10
CA LEU A 150 0.82 4.88 -0.22
C LEU A 150 -0.59 5.01 -0.82
N TYR A 151 -1.35 3.92 -0.85
CA TYR A 151 -2.74 3.94 -1.33
C TYR A 151 -3.55 5.02 -0.63
N SER A 152 -3.47 5.08 0.70
CA SER A 152 -4.26 6.03 1.47
C SER A 152 -3.81 7.49 1.29
N VAL A 153 -2.51 7.80 1.16
CA VAL A 153 -2.10 9.19 0.82
C VAL A 153 -2.48 9.55 -0.61
N TYR A 154 -2.55 8.57 -1.51
CA TYR A 154 -2.98 8.78 -2.89
C TYR A 154 -4.43 9.26 -2.92
N GLN A 155 -5.32 8.63 -2.14
CA GLN A 155 -6.69 9.13 -1.96
C GLN A 155 -6.69 10.58 -1.47
N SER A 156 -5.90 10.86 -0.44
CA SER A 156 -5.84 12.20 0.17
C SER A 156 -5.32 13.28 -0.79
N ALA A 157 -4.27 12.97 -1.57
CA ALA A 157 -3.67 13.88 -2.55
C ALA A 157 -4.64 14.26 -3.67
N HIS A 158 -5.59 13.36 -3.96
CA HIS A 158 -6.65 13.54 -4.94
C HIS A 158 -7.94 14.16 -4.36
N GLY A 159 -7.91 14.61 -3.10
CA GLY A 159 -9.09 15.16 -2.42
C GLY A 159 -10.17 14.12 -2.10
N ARG A 160 -9.83 12.82 -2.10
CA ARG A 160 -10.71 11.70 -1.75
C ARG A 160 -10.44 11.26 -0.31
N ASP A 161 -11.35 10.47 0.28
CA ASP A 161 -11.25 10.05 1.68
C ASP A 161 -10.13 9.01 1.92
N PRO A 162 -9.05 9.37 2.64
CA PRO A 162 -8.02 8.42 3.04
C PRO A 162 -8.53 7.54 4.19
N MET A 163 -7.72 6.56 4.62
CA MET A 163 -7.88 5.96 5.93
C MET A 163 -7.66 7.03 7.00
N SER A 164 -8.58 7.13 7.95
CA SER A 164 -8.42 7.90 9.17
C SER A 164 -7.26 7.36 10.02
N GLY A 165 -6.78 8.18 10.97
CA GLY A 165 -5.76 7.74 11.93
C GLY A 165 -6.18 6.50 12.73
N THR A 166 -7.47 6.41 13.08
CA THR A 166 -8.03 5.26 13.81
C THR A 166 -8.05 4.00 12.94
N GLU A 167 -8.45 4.11 11.67
CA GLU A 167 -8.41 2.97 10.72
C GLU A 167 -6.98 2.50 10.49
N MET A 168 -6.03 3.43 10.32
CA MET A 168 -4.62 3.08 10.14
C MET A 168 -4.04 2.39 11.38
N ARG A 169 -4.31 2.90 12.58
CA ARG A 169 -3.91 2.24 13.83
C ARG A 169 -4.52 0.84 13.96
N THR A 170 -5.79 0.70 13.62
CA THR A 170 -6.50 -0.60 13.65
C THR A 170 -5.88 -1.57 12.65
N HIS A 171 -5.52 -1.11 11.45
CA HIS A 171 -4.78 -1.91 10.48
C HIS A 171 -3.42 -2.36 11.03
N VAL A 172 -2.63 -1.45 11.61
CA VAL A 172 -1.32 -1.81 12.21
C VAL A 172 -1.48 -2.84 13.33
N GLN A 173 -2.50 -2.70 14.18
CA GLN A 173 -2.79 -3.70 15.23
C GLN A 173 -3.13 -5.07 14.63
N ARG A 174 -3.95 -5.12 13.57
CA ARG A 174 -4.24 -6.38 12.87
C ARG A 174 -3.00 -6.98 12.23
N THR A 175 -2.10 -6.16 11.69
CA THR A 175 -0.81 -6.63 11.16
C THR A 175 0.06 -7.26 12.26
N VAL A 176 0.09 -6.68 13.47
CA VAL A 176 0.76 -7.30 14.64
C VAL A 176 0.13 -8.65 14.96
N ASP A 177 -1.21 -8.75 14.95
CA ASP A 177 -1.91 -10.00 15.23
C ASP A 177 -1.61 -11.06 14.16
N ALA A 178 -1.64 -10.68 12.88
CA ALA A 178 -1.34 -11.54 11.74
C ALA A 178 0.09 -12.11 11.79
N LEU A 179 1.08 -11.25 12.06
CA LEU A 179 2.48 -11.67 12.21
C LEU A 179 2.70 -12.60 13.42
N ASN A 180 1.80 -12.58 14.41
CA ASN A 180 1.79 -13.51 15.54
C ASN A 180 0.94 -14.77 15.27
N GLY A 181 0.45 -15.00 14.06
CA GLY A 181 -0.39 -16.16 13.74
C GLY A 181 -1.83 -16.03 14.24
N ARG A 182 -2.29 -14.82 14.53
CA ARG A 182 -3.64 -14.55 15.05
C ARG A 182 -4.48 -13.81 14.03
N GLY A 183 -5.80 -14.00 14.14
CA GLY A 183 -6.76 -13.33 13.28
C GLY A 183 -6.86 -13.96 11.89
N PRO A 184 -7.86 -13.53 11.11
CA PRO A 184 -8.12 -14.06 9.77
C PRO A 184 -6.97 -13.81 8.79
N GLU A 185 -6.15 -12.78 9.01
CA GLU A 185 -4.99 -12.47 8.17
C GLU A 185 -3.84 -13.50 8.27
N ALA A 186 -3.71 -14.18 9.42
CA ALA A 186 -2.78 -15.29 9.57
C ALA A 186 -3.34 -16.60 9.00
N ALA A 187 -4.66 -16.72 8.95
CA ALA A 187 -5.36 -17.88 8.40
C ALA A 187 -5.60 -17.78 6.88
N ALA A 188 -5.22 -16.66 6.26
CA ALA A 188 -5.45 -16.40 4.84
C ALA A 188 -4.70 -17.43 3.98
N VAL A 189 -5.48 -18.42 3.55
CA VAL A 189 -5.15 -19.54 2.66
C VAL A 189 -4.76 -19.02 1.27
N ASP A 190 -3.93 -19.82 0.59
CA ASP A 190 -3.30 -19.76 -0.74
C ASP A 190 -3.97 -18.99 -1.91
N GLU A 191 -5.21 -18.52 -1.80
CA GLU A 191 -5.98 -17.92 -2.89
C GLU A 191 -6.10 -16.38 -2.75
N PRO A 192 -5.73 -15.61 -3.80
CA PRO A 192 -5.71 -14.16 -3.75
C PRO A 192 -7.14 -13.59 -3.67
N LEU A 193 -7.30 -12.43 -3.02
CA LEU A 193 -8.60 -11.73 -2.97
C LEU A 193 -9.12 -11.33 -4.35
N VAL A 194 -8.19 -11.07 -5.26
CA VAL A 194 -8.45 -10.65 -6.63
C VAL A 194 -7.38 -11.20 -7.56
N THR A 195 -7.82 -11.72 -8.70
CA THR A 195 -7.00 -12.02 -9.88
C THR A 195 -7.29 -10.98 -10.94
N VAL A 196 -6.25 -10.55 -11.66
CA VAL A 196 -6.40 -9.64 -12.80
C VAL A 196 -5.64 -10.25 -13.96
N VAL A 197 -6.27 -10.31 -15.12
CA VAL A 197 -5.69 -10.85 -16.35
C VAL A 197 -5.84 -9.78 -17.43
N ALA A 198 -4.73 -9.40 -18.06
CA ALA A 198 -4.79 -8.52 -19.22
C ALA A 198 -5.46 -9.23 -20.42
N GLU A 199 -6.49 -8.60 -20.97
CA GLU A 199 -7.19 -8.98 -22.19
C GLU A 199 -6.96 -7.90 -23.28
N LEU A 200 -7.45 -8.13 -24.50
CA LEU A 200 -7.29 -7.14 -25.57
C LEU A 200 -7.98 -5.82 -25.18
N ASP A 201 -7.18 -4.78 -24.95
CA ASP A 201 -7.60 -3.41 -24.57
C ASP A 201 -8.33 -3.28 -23.22
N CYS A 202 -8.33 -4.30 -22.36
CA CYS A 202 -8.97 -4.24 -21.03
C CYS A 202 -8.37 -5.26 -20.04
N PHE A 203 -8.91 -5.29 -18.82
CA PHE A 203 -8.54 -6.28 -17.81
C PHE A 203 -9.75 -7.08 -17.35
N ASP A 204 -9.60 -8.40 -17.30
CA ASP A 204 -10.53 -9.30 -16.63
C ASP A 204 -10.15 -9.43 -15.15
N LEU A 205 -11.10 -9.12 -14.28
CA LEU A 205 -10.92 -9.06 -12.83
C LEU A 205 -11.84 -10.06 -12.15
N GLY A 206 -11.23 -11.07 -11.53
CA GLY A 206 -11.90 -12.11 -10.75
C GLY A 206 -11.73 -11.86 -9.25
N LEU A 207 -12.84 -11.75 -8.52
CA LEU A 207 -12.84 -11.75 -7.06
C LEU A 207 -12.86 -13.17 -6.54
N ARG A 208 -12.23 -13.41 -5.39
CA ARG A 208 -12.35 -14.69 -4.68
C ARG A 208 -13.83 -15.00 -4.41
N GLU A 209 -14.26 -16.23 -4.62
CA GLU A 209 -15.68 -16.60 -4.69
C GLU A 209 -16.46 -16.35 -3.39
N ASP A 210 -15.79 -16.44 -2.24
CA ASP A 210 -16.36 -16.15 -0.92
C ASP A 210 -16.80 -14.69 -0.78
N ILE A 211 -16.10 -13.75 -1.41
CA ILE A 211 -16.37 -12.31 -1.29
C ILE A 211 -17.80 -11.96 -1.71
N PRO A 212 -18.24 -12.20 -2.96
CA PRO A 212 -19.61 -11.89 -3.37
C PRO A 212 -20.65 -12.83 -2.75
N ALA A 213 -20.26 -14.02 -2.27
CA ALA A 213 -21.17 -14.96 -1.62
C ALA A 213 -21.54 -14.49 -0.20
N GLU A 214 -20.56 -14.04 0.58
CA GLU A 214 -20.74 -13.57 1.95
C GLU A 214 -21.13 -12.10 2.01
N ARG A 215 -20.62 -11.29 1.07
CA ARG A 215 -20.74 -9.82 1.04
C ARG A 215 -21.15 -9.32 -0.35
N PRO A 216 -22.38 -9.62 -0.81
CA PRO A 216 -22.82 -9.29 -2.15
C PRO A 216 -22.82 -7.79 -2.47
N GLU A 217 -22.87 -6.93 -1.46
CA GLU A 217 -22.81 -5.47 -1.60
C GLU A 217 -21.41 -4.94 -1.96
N ILE A 218 -20.36 -5.72 -1.72
CA ILE A 218 -18.98 -5.30 -2.00
C ILE A 218 -18.74 -5.10 -3.50
N VAL A 219 -19.36 -5.93 -4.35
CA VAL A 219 -19.18 -5.84 -5.80
C VAL A 219 -19.69 -4.52 -6.39
N PRO A 220 -20.95 -4.08 -6.15
CA PRO A 220 -21.40 -2.77 -6.63
C PRO A 220 -20.63 -1.60 -6.03
N LEU A 221 -20.17 -1.71 -4.78
CA LEU A 221 -19.28 -0.71 -4.15
C LEU A 221 -17.94 -0.61 -4.90
N LEU A 222 -17.29 -1.75 -5.18
CA LEU A 222 -16.03 -1.80 -5.93
C LEU A 222 -16.19 -1.21 -7.34
N ILE A 223 -17.30 -1.52 -8.02
CA ILE A 223 -17.59 -0.97 -9.35
C ILE A 223 -17.71 0.56 -9.29
N SER A 224 -18.51 1.09 -8.37
CA SER A 224 -18.65 2.53 -8.19
C SER A 224 -17.30 3.19 -7.92
N GLU A 225 -16.52 2.59 -7.04
CA GLU A 225 -15.22 3.10 -6.64
C GLU A 225 -14.20 3.07 -7.77
N LEU A 226 -14.22 2.05 -8.65
CA LEU A 226 -13.38 1.98 -9.84
C LEU A 226 -13.79 3.01 -10.90
N CYS A 227 -15.09 3.20 -11.13
CA CYS A 227 -15.58 4.20 -12.09
C CYS A 227 -15.16 5.64 -11.74
N ASP A 228 -14.95 5.93 -10.46
CA ASP A 228 -14.50 7.25 -9.98
C ASP A 228 -12.97 7.43 -10.03
N ARG A 229 -12.22 6.45 -10.56
CA ARG A 229 -10.75 6.50 -10.64
C ARG A 229 -10.25 7.11 -11.93
N ASP A 230 -9.16 7.86 -11.81
CA ASP A 230 -8.49 8.49 -12.94
C ASP A 230 -7.94 7.43 -13.90
N GLY A 231 -8.21 7.62 -15.19
CA GLY A 231 -7.83 6.71 -16.26
C GLY A 231 -8.78 5.52 -16.46
N VAL A 232 -9.74 5.26 -15.55
CA VAL A 232 -10.76 4.22 -15.76
C VAL A 232 -11.80 4.73 -16.74
N VAL A 233 -11.94 4.02 -17.87
CA VAL A 233 -12.88 4.34 -18.94
C VAL A 233 -14.21 3.65 -18.69
N SER A 234 -14.20 2.38 -18.29
CA SER A 234 -15.42 1.62 -18.01
C SER A 234 -15.19 0.46 -17.06
N VAL A 235 -16.26 0.05 -16.37
CA VAL A 235 -16.30 -1.15 -15.52
C VAL A 235 -17.59 -1.90 -15.80
N HIS A 236 -17.50 -3.17 -16.20
CA HIS A 236 -18.63 -4.00 -16.55
C HIS A 236 -18.64 -5.29 -15.74
N ARG A 237 -19.72 -5.52 -14.97
CA ARG A 237 -19.93 -6.80 -14.29
C ARG A 237 -20.53 -7.81 -15.27
N TYR A 238 -19.91 -8.99 -15.39
CA TYR A 238 -20.41 -10.07 -16.24
C TYR A 238 -20.64 -11.39 -15.48
N GLY A 239 -20.28 -11.43 -14.18
CA GLY A 239 -20.56 -12.55 -13.30
C GLY A 239 -20.77 -12.12 -11.84
N PRO A 240 -21.06 -13.08 -10.92
CA PRO A 240 -21.19 -12.77 -9.50
C PRO A 240 -19.89 -12.23 -8.91
N ALA A 241 -18.75 -12.72 -9.37
CA ALA A 241 -17.40 -12.38 -8.91
C ALA A 241 -16.50 -11.76 -9.99
N ALA A 242 -17.04 -11.40 -11.15
CA ALA A 242 -16.22 -11.11 -12.33
C ALA A 242 -16.57 -9.76 -13.00
N LEU A 243 -15.53 -8.95 -13.25
CA LEU A 243 -15.60 -7.61 -13.83
C LEU A 243 -14.66 -7.49 -15.03
N ILE A 244 -15.06 -6.77 -16.06
CA ILE A 244 -14.15 -6.21 -17.09
C ILE A 244 -13.88 -4.75 -16.73
N VAL A 245 -12.61 -4.37 -16.68
CA VAL A 245 -12.17 -3.00 -16.40
C VAL A 245 -11.38 -2.48 -17.59
N ASP A 246 -11.87 -1.43 -18.24
CA ASP A 246 -11.14 -0.69 -19.27
C ASP A 246 -10.42 0.48 -18.62
N VAL A 247 -9.09 0.42 -18.65
CA VAL A 247 -8.23 1.38 -17.97
C VAL A 247 -6.85 1.45 -18.67
N PRO A 248 -6.75 2.12 -19.84
CA PRO A 248 -5.60 2.04 -20.74
C PRO A 248 -4.28 2.55 -20.14
N GLU A 249 -4.37 3.43 -19.15
CA GLU A 249 -3.22 4.05 -18.48
C GLU A 249 -2.70 3.22 -17.29
N TRP A 250 -3.31 2.07 -17.01
CA TRP A 250 -2.97 1.19 -15.90
C TRP A 250 -2.39 -0.12 -16.44
N ASP A 251 -1.45 -0.71 -15.70
CA ASP A 251 -1.00 -2.09 -15.96
C ASP A 251 -1.74 -3.09 -15.04
N GLU A 252 -1.67 -4.38 -15.39
CA GLU A 252 -2.34 -5.48 -14.67
C GLU A 252 -1.98 -5.47 -13.18
N LEU A 253 -0.69 -5.29 -12.89
CA LEU A 253 -0.14 -5.27 -11.55
C LEU A 253 -0.72 -4.11 -10.71
N ARG A 254 -0.82 -2.91 -11.29
CA ARG A 254 -1.43 -1.73 -10.66
C ARG A 254 -2.89 -2.00 -10.33
N LEU A 255 -3.68 -2.47 -11.28
CA LEU A 255 -5.10 -2.75 -11.05
C LEU A 255 -5.29 -3.83 -9.98
N LYS A 256 -4.48 -4.89 -10.02
CA LYS A 256 -4.47 -5.97 -9.01
C LYS A 256 -4.13 -5.43 -7.63
N MET A 257 -3.08 -4.61 -7.52
CA MET A 257 -2.66 -4.01 -6.25
C MET A 257 -3.73 -3.05 -5.71
N TRP A 258 -4.30 -2.18 -6.55
CA TRP A 258 -5.36 -1.27 -6.14
C TRP A 258 -6.59 -2.01 -5.63
N CYS A 259 -7.06 -3.02 -6.37
CA CYS A 259 -8.23 -3.82 -5.97
C CYS A 259 -7.94 -4.60 -4.69
N THR A 260 -6.74 -5.19 -4.56
CA THR A 260 -6.32 -5.88 -3.34
C THR A 260 -6.38 -4.96 -2.13
N LEU A 261 -5.80 -3.75 -2.22
CA LEU A 261 -5.77 -2.80 -1.11
C LEU A 261 -7.16 -2.25 -0.78
N TRP A 262 -8.00 -1.99 -1.79
CA TRP A 262 -9.38 -1.58 -1.60
C TRP A 262 -10.19 -2.68 -0.90
N LEU A 263 -10.05 -3.94 -1.31
CA LEU A 263 -10.70 -5.09 -0.67
C LEU A 263 -10.21 -5.29 0.77
N GLN A 264 -8.91 -5.15 1.01
CA GLN A 264 -8.33 -5.21 2.37
C GLN A 264 -8.89 -4.13 3.30
N ARG A 265 -9.24 -2.96 2.75
CA ARG A 265 -9.87 -1.87 3.50
C ARG A 265 -11.36 -2.15 3.78
N ASN A 266 -12.10 -2.64 2.79
CA ASN A 266 -13.56 -2.66 2.81
C ASN A 266 -14.17 -4.00 3.24
N LEU A 267 -13.42 -5.09 3.17
CA LEU A 267 -13.85 -6.35 3.77
C LEU A 267 -13.59 -6.28 5.28
N PRO A 268 -14.61 -6.36 6.14
CA PRO A 268 -14.38 -6.65 7.53
C PRO A 268 -13.76 -8.03 7.60
N ARG A 269 -12.79 -8.11 8.46
CA ARG A 269 -12.03 -9.31 8.74
C ARG A 269 -12.28 -9.62 10.21
#